data_AF-A0A0Q0C8S3-F1
#
_entry.id   AF-A0A0Q0C8S3-F1
#
_cell.length_a   1.000
_cell.length_b   1.000
_cell.length_c   1.000
_cell.angle_alpha   90.00
_cell.angle_beta   90.00
_cell.angle_gamma   90.00
#
_symmetry.space_group_name_H-M   'P 1'
#
loop_
_entity.id
_entity.type
_entity.pdbx_description
1 polymer ?
#
loop_
_entity_poly.entity_id
_entity_poly.type
_entity_poly.pdbx_seq_one_letter_code
_entity_poly.pdbx_strand_id
1 'polypeptide(L)'
;MTKNDKKKRRKGQVTIPRDHYVYGHTPGKVESLTVEMDPVTQQLSVREVDPSSIRYQITYVREKKDDKVLYSAPADDFSMSLDHYEELKARFDYLMAVDTNTLNEIYQGYRVSACCIYVVQDHLSSLNAESRYVHHATFLILNTDHHAKSEPIGWHLAITRSIHPLMQHSRIGMIVDSELGQHIDINAGREPYYATSHLPPNLKFLYASSDGSATFANAMIQSCDTGAKAVLNEFKKKGVAGVLRHKPIEVGTALCVRVVSSRPDGKP
;
A
#
# COMPACT_ATOMS: atom_id res chain seq x y z
N MET A 1 -24.19 -1.24 48.07
CA MET A 1 -23.31 -0.46 47.18
C MET A 1 -21.87 -0.66 47.62
N THR A 2 -21.10 -1.49 46.93
CA THR A 2 -19.65 -1.63 47.12
C THR A 2 -18.99 -1.76 45.75
N LYS A 3 -17.96 -0.93 45.56
CA LYS A 3 -17.09 -0.86 44.38
C LYS A 3 -16.19 -2.11 44.40
N ASN A 4 -16.47 -3.14 43.58
CA ASN A 4 -15.42 -4.07 43.13
C ASN A 4 -15.71 -5.00 41.93
N ASP A 5 -16.90 -4.98 41.32
CA ASP A 5 -17.18 -5.86 40.16
C ASP A 5 -16.91 -5.22 38.78
N LYS A 6 -15.84 -4.44 38.65
CA LYS A 6 -15.33 -4.00 37.35
C LYS A 6 -14.08 -4.78 36.96
N LYS A 7 -14.22 -6.07 36.66
CA LYS A 7 -13.20 -6.84 35.93
C LYS A 7 -13.81 -7.68 34.81
N LYS A 8 -13.37 -7.33 33.59
CA LYS A 8 -13.26 -8.17 32.40
C LYS A 8 -14.56 -8.79 31.86
N ARG A 9 -15.41 -7.97 31.22
CA ARG A 9 -16.09 -8.42 30.01
C ARG A 9 -15.14 -8.19 28.83
N ARG A 10 -14.46 -9.25 28.38
CA ARG A 10 -13.91 -9.33 27.01
C ARG A 10 -15.10 -9.02 26.09
N LYS A 11 -15.10 -7.85 25.45
CA LYS A 11 -16.03 -7.57 24.35
C LYS A 11 -15.76 -8.66 23.30
N GLY A 12 -16.72 -9.54 23.08
CA GLY A 12 -16.73 -10.39 21.90
C GLY A 12 -16.56 -9.46 20.70
N GLN A 13 -15.47 -9.60 19.98
CA GLN A 13 -15.26 -8.90 18.72
C GLN A 13 -16.39 -9.36 17.81
N VAL A 14 -17.37 -8.48 17.57
CA VAL A 14 -18.27 -8.64 16.43
C VAL A 14 -17.37 -8.47 15.22
N THR A 15 -16.94 -9.58 14.63
CA THR A 15 -16.30 -9.57 13.32
C THR A 15 -17.40 -9.23 12.33
N ILE A 16 -17.43 -7.97 11.88
CA ILE A 16 -18.26 -7.56 10.75
C ILE A 16 -17.91 -8.53 9.60
N PRO A 17 -18.90 -9.23 9.02
CA PRO A 17 -18.66 -10.12 7.88
C PRO A 17 -17.95 -9.36 6.76
N ARG A 18 -17.07 -10.06 6.06
CA ARG A 18 -16.34 -9.52 4.91
C ARG A 18 -16.84 -10.20 3.67
N ASP A 19 -17.05 -9.39 2.65
CA ASP A 19 -17.43 -9.88 1.35
C ASP A 19 -16.23 -9.85 0.41
N HIS A 20 -16.20 -10.82 -0.49
CA HIS A 20 -15.10 -11.05 -1.42
C HIS A 20 -15.70 -11.06 -2.82
N TYR A 21 -15.18 -10.20 -3.70
CA TYR A 21 -15.69 -10.07 -5.07
C TYR A 21 -14.56 -9.90 -6.06
N VAL A 22 -14.78 -10.37 -7.29
CA VAL A 22 -14.06 -9.85 -8.45
C VAL A 22 -15.03 -9.00 -9.26
N TYR A 23 -14.56 -7.82 -9.66
CA TYR A 23 -15.32 -6.93 -10.54
C TYR A 23 -14.41 -6.37 -11.61
N GLY A 24 -15.01 -5.85 -12.69
CA GLY A 24 -14.33 -5.14 -13.75
C GLY A 24 -15.27 -4.14 -14.41
N HIS A 25 -14.71 -3.24 -15.19
CA HIS A 25 -15.43 -2.17 -15.88
C HIS A 25 -15.41 -2.40 -17.39
N THR A 26 -16.55 -2.19 -18.03
CA THR A 26 -16.60 -2.06 -19.49
C THR A 26 -16.08 -0.66 -19.88
N PRO A 27 -15.42 -0.49 -21.04
CA PRO A 27 -14.94 0.82 -21.50
C PRO A 27 -16.05 1.87 -21.70
N GLY A 28 -17.31 1.43 -21.77
CA GLY A 28 -18.49 2.27 -21.88
C GLY A 28 -19.75 1.46 -21.60
N LYS A 29 -20.92 2.07 -21.80
CA LYS A 29 -22.20 1.39 -21.63
C LYS A 29 -22.34 0.28 -22.69
N VAL A 30 -22.68 -0.92 -22.24
CA VAL A 30 -22.97 -2.07 -23.10
C VAL A 30 -24.41 -2.54 -22.88
N GLU A 31 -24.99 -3.20 -23.87
CA GLU A 31 -26.38 -3.71 -23.81
C GLU A 31 -26.45 -5.13 -23.23
N SER A 32 -25.35 -5.88 -23.29
CA SER A 32 -25.24 -7.24 -22.76
C SER A 32 -23.81 -7.54 -22.31
N LEU A 33 -23.66 -8.56 -21.47
CA LEU A 33 -22.38 -9.12 -21.04
C LEU A 33 -22.34 -10.59 -21.45
N THR A 34 -21.26 -10.99 -22.11
CA THR A 34 -21.00 -12.37 -22.51
C THR A 34 -20.05 -12.99 -21.50
N VAL A 35 -20.55 -13.98 -20.75
CA VAL A 35 -19.76 -14.76 -19.80
C VAL A 35 -19.26 -16.02 -20.48
N GLU A 36 -17.96 -16.22 -20.47
CA GLU A 36 -17.30 -17.40 -21.03
C GLU A 36 -16.56 -18.14 -19.91
N MET A 37 -16.57 -19.47 -19.98
CA MET A 37 -15.80 -20.32 -19.09
C MET A 37 -14.90 -21.22 -19.93
N ASP A 38 -13.59 -21.12 -19.71
CA ASP A 38 -12.64 -22.00 -20.36
C ASP A 38 -12.85 -23.43 -19.85
N PRO A 39 -13.15 -24.41 -20.71
CA PRO A 39 -13.48 -25.77 -20.27
C PRO A 39 -12.28 -26.52 -19.66
N VAL A 40 -11.05 -26.08 -19.94
CA VAL A 40 -9.81 -26.69 -19.47
C VAL A 40 -9.33 -26.02 -18.18
N THR A 41 -9.21 -24.70 -18.17
CA THR A 41 -8.70 -23.95 -17.01
C THR A 41 -9.78 -23.60 -16.00
N GLN A 42 -11.06 -23.74 -16.36
CA GLN A 42 -12.22 -23.31 -15.57
C GLN A 42 -12.20 -21.80 -15.24
N GLN A 43 -11.42 -21.02 -15.99
CA GLN A 43 -11.34 -19.57 -15.82
C GLN A 43 -12.58 -18.91 -16.41
N LEU A 44 -13.16 -17.98 -15.64
CA LEU A 44 -14.33 -17.21 -16.04
C LEU A 44 -13.90 -15.85 -16.57
N SER A 45 -14.33 -15.51 -17.78
CA SER A 45 -14.07 -14.22 -18.41
C SER A 45 -15.38 -13.54 -18.81
N VAL A 46 -15.35 -12.20 -18.89
CA VAL A 46 -16.45 -11.40 -19.41
C VAL A 46 -15.92 -10.59 -20.58
N ARG A 47 -16.38 -10.90 -21.79
CA ARG A 47 -15.74 -10.44 -23.03
C ARG A 47 -15.69 -8.92 -23.18
N GLU A 48 -16.72 -8.23 -22.69
CA GLU A 48 -16.89 -6.79 -22.85
C GLU A 48 -16.16 -5.96 -21.77
N VAL A 49 -15.62 -6.61 -20.74
CA VAL A 49 -14.86 -5.95 -19.67
C VAL A 49 -13.44 -5.64 -20.14
N ASP A 50 -12.94 -4.45 -19.81
CA ASP A 50 -11.51 -4.11 -19.95
C ASP A 50 -10.69 -4.99 -18.99
N PRO A 51 -9.82 -5.89 -19.49
CA PRO A 51 -9.04 -6.77 -18.61
C PRO A 51 -8.18 -6.01 -17.60
N SER A 52 -7.70 -4.81 -17.94
CA SER A 52 -6.89 -3.99 -17.03
C SER A 52 -7.67 -3.43 -15.83
N SER A 53 -9.00 -3.47 -15.90
CA SER A 53 -9.91 -3.01 -14.86
C SER A 53 -10.34 -4.11 -13.89
N ILE A 54 -9.98 -5.37 -14.16
CA ILE A 54 -10.39 -6.51 -13.34
C ILE A 54 -9.65 -6.47 -12.00
N ARG A 55 -10.39 -6.54 -10.90
CA ARG A 55 -9.87 -6.42 -9.55
C ARG A 55 -10.56 -7.40 -8.61
N TYR A 56 -9.75 -8.03 -7.77
CA TYR A 56 -10.23 -8.71 -6.57
C TYR A 56 -10.33 -7.70 -5.42
N GLN A 57 -11.45 -7.72 -4.69
CA GLN A 57 -11.72 -6.84 -3.56
C GLN A 57 -12.21 -7.61 -2.34
N ILE A 58 -11.81 -7.11 -1.17
CA ILE A 58 -12.38 -7.48 0.12
C ILE A 58 -13.05 -6.23 0.69
N THR A 59 -14.35 -6.34 0.98
CA THR A 59 -15.16 -5.22 1.48
C THR A 59 -15.91 -5.58 2.76
N TYR A 60 -16.50 -4.57 3.41
CA TYR A 60 -17.56 -4.79 4.39
C TYR A 60 -18.60 -3.67 4.31
N VAL A 61 -19.85 -4.03 4.60
CA VAL A 61 -21.00 -3.11 4.55
C VAL A 61 -20.90 -2.04 5.64
N ARG A 62 -21.15 -0.78 5.28
CA ARG A 62 -21.23 0.34 6.22
C ARG A 62 -22.67 0.86 6.32
N GLU A 63 -23.12 1.18 7.52
CA GLU A 63 -24.42 1.82 7.70
C GLU A 63 -24.46 3.17 6.99
N LYS A 64 -25.39 3.32 6.03
CA LYS A 64 -25.69 4.57 5.31
C LYS A 64 -24.50 5.16 4.53
N LYS A 65 -23.54 4.33 4.14
CA LYS A 65 -22.39 4.70 3.30
C LYS A 65 -22.11 3.55 2.34
N ASP A 66 -21.36 3.84 1.28
CA ASP A 66 -20.82 2.79 0.43
C ASP A 66 -19.93 1.84 1.24
N ASP A 67 -19.85 0.60 0.76
CA ASP A 67 -19.03 -0.44 1.35
C ASP A 67 -17.60 0.04 1.54
N LYS A 68 -16.96 -0.38 2.63
CA LYS A 68 -15.54 -0.09 2.85
C LYS A 68 -14.74 -1.13 2.10
N VAL A 69 -13.97 -0.69 1.11
CA VAL A 69 -12.88 -1.48 0.56
C VAL A 69 -11.77 -1.58 1.60
N LEU A 70 -11.41 -2.80 1.97
CA LEU A 70 -10.29 -3.11 2.85
C LEU A 70 -9.03 -3.47 2.06
N TYR A 71 -9.23 -4.09 0.90
CA TYR A 71 -8.16 -4.55 0.02
C TYR A 71 -8.65 -4.53 -1.43
N SER A 72 -7.79 -4.14 -2.36
CA SER A 72 -8.05 -4.25 -3.81
C SER A 72 -6.76 -4.54 -4.56
N ALA A 73 -6.73 -5.59 -5.38
CA ALA A 73 -5.59 -5.94 -6.23
C ALA A 73 -6.02 -6.29 -7.65
N PRO A 74 -5.13 -6.12 -8.66
CA PRO A 74 -5.34 -6.65 -10.00
C PRO A 74 -5.68 -8.14 -9.99
N ALA A 75 -6.66 -8.54 -10.79
CA ALA A 75 -7.03 -9.93 -11.03
C ALA A 75 -7.05 -10.20 -12.56
N ASP A 76 -6.86 -11.46 -12.97
CA ASP A 76 -6.80 -11.84 -14.39
C ASP A 76 -8.14 -12.36 -14.91
N ASP A 77 -8.95 -12.91 -14.02
CA ASP A 77 -10.22 -13.54 -14.32
C ASP A 77 -11.21 -13.36 -13.17
N PHE A 78 -12.44 -13.84 -13.38
CA PHE A 78 -13.55 -13.75 -12.42
C PHE A 78 -13.79 -15.07 -11.67
N SER A 79 -12.88 -16.04 -11.76
CA SER A 79 -13.09 -17.40 -11.23
C SER A 79 -13.01 -17.48 -9.70
N MET A 80 -12.24 -16.58 -9.06
CA MET A 80 -11.95 -16.62 -7.61
C MET A 80 -11.53 -18.02 -7.13
N SER A 81 -10.78 -18.74 -7.97
CA SER A 81 -10.42 -20.15 -7.73
C SER A 81 -9.36 -20.36 -6.66
N LEU A 82 -8.56 -19.33 -6.36
CA LEU A 82 -7.55 -19.33 -5.32
C LEU A 82 -8.01 -18.53 -4.10
N ASP A 83 -7.54 -18.93 -2.92
CA ASP A 83 -7.64 -18.05 -1.75
C ASP A 83 -6.76 -16.81 -1.93
N HIS A 84 -7.02 -15.78 -1.13
CA HIS A 84 -6.32 -14.50 -1.20
C HIS A 84 -4.79 -14.61 -1.14
N TYR A 85 -4.27 -15.56 -0.36
CA TYR A 85 -2.84 -15.70 -0.13
C TYR A 85 -2.16 -16.40 -1.30
N GLU A 86 -2.77 -17.46 -1.82
CA GLU A 86 -2.29 -18.14 -3.03
C GLU A 86 -2.40 -17.23 -4.27
N GLU A 87 -3.43 -16.39 -4.35
CA GLU A 87 -3.56 -15.37 -5.40
C GLU A 87 -2.38 -14.37 -5.38
N LEU A 88 -1.99 -13.91 -4.19
CA LEU A 88 -0.83 -13.02 -4.04
C LEU A 88 0.46 -13.68 -4.52
N LYS A 89 0.71 -14.94 -4.14
CA LYS A 89 1.88 -15.71 -4.59
C LYS A 89 1.88 -15.97 -6.09
N ALA A 90 0.71 -16.27 -6.64
CA ALA A 90 0.55 -16.51 -8.06
C ALA A 90 0.90 -15.28 -8.89
N ARG A 91 0.68 -14.06 -8.36
CA ARG A 91 0.86 -12.79 -9.08
C ARG A 91 2.20 -12.11 -8.84
N PHE A 92 2.74 -12.23 -7.63
CA PHE A 92 3.88 -11.45 -7.19
C PHE A 92 4.98 -12.34 -6.62
N ASP A 93 6.22 -11.93 -6.87
CA ASP A 93 7.42 -12.55 -6.34
C ASP A 93 7.85 -11.85 -5.05
N TYR A 94 7.58 -10.55 -4.93
CA TYR A 94 7.87 -9.73 -3.76
C TYR A 94 6.74 -8.75 -3.46
N LEU A 95 6.60 -8.41 -2.18
CA LEU A 95 5.69 -7.36 -1.71
C LEU A 95 6.44 -6.28 -0.95
N MET A 96 6.02 -5.04 -1.20
CA MET A 96 6.39 -3.89 -0.37
C MET A 96 5.14 -3.09 -0.02
N ALA A 97 5.10 -2.51 1.16
CA ALA A 97 4.07 -1.57 1.57
C ALA A 97 4.67 -0.20 1.76
N VAL A 98 3.95 0.82 1.30
CA VAL A 98 4.37 2.22 1.33
C VAL A 98 3.20 3.04 1.87
N ASP A 99 3.45 3.77 2.94
CA ASP A 99 2.49 4.71 3.51
C ASP A 99 3.21 6.03 3.81
N THR A 100 2.48 7.14 3.70
CA THR A 100 3.03 8.48 3.93
C THR A 100 2.13 9.28 4.87
N ASN A 101 2.63 9.53 6.08
CA ASN A 101 1.96 10.39 7.05
C ASN A 101 2.47 11.81 6.94
N THR A 102 1.57 12.78 7.07
CA THR A 102 1.88 14.21 6.97
C THR A 102 1.50 14.93 8.26
N LEU A 103 2.38 15.81 8.74
CA LEU A 103 2.05 16.72 9.84
C LEU A 103 1.10 17.82 9.35
N ASN A 104 0.20 18.24 10.23
CA ASN A 104 -0.74 19.31 9.93
C ASN A 104 -0.07 20.69 9.99
N GLU A 105 1.00 20.81 10.78
CA GLU A 105 1.72 22.05 10.99
C GLU A 105 2.82 22.27 9.94
N ILE A 106 3.07 23.52 9.57
CA ILE A 106 4.20 23.92 8.73
C ILE A 106 5.40 24.26 9.61
N TYR A 107 6.57 23.70 9.28
CA TYR A 107 7.81 23.85 10.03
C TYR A 107 8.85 24.58 9.20
N GLN A 108 9.19 25.83 9.56
CA GLN A 108 10.18 26.67 8.87
C GLN A 108 9.97 26.72 7.34
N GLY A 109 8.71 26.87 6.91
CA GLY A 109 8.34 26.93 5.50
C GLY A 109 8.13 25.57 4.81
N TYR A 110 8.30 24.45 5.52
CA TYR A 110 8.09 23.12 4.96
C TYR A 110 6.83 22.46 5.52
N ARG A 111 6.04 21.86 4.60
CA ARG A 111 5.11 20.80 4.94
C ARG A 111 5.91 19.51 5.11
N VAL A 112 5.73 18.84 6.25
CA VAL A 112 6.59 17.72 6.66
C VAL A 112 5.82 16.42 6.67
N SER A 113 6.35 15.44 5.95
CA SER A 113 5.79 14.10 5.87
C SER A 113 6.85 13.04 6.10
N ALA A 114 6.43 11.84 6.48
CA ALA A 114 7.28 10.66 6.58
C ALA A 114 6.69 9.53 5.75
N CYS A 115 7.44 9.10 4.73
CA CYS A 115 7.13 7.93 3.94
C CYS A 115 7.85 6.72 4.53
N CYS A 116 7.11 5.70 4.95
CA CYS A 116 7.64 4.49 5.56
C CYS A 116 7.42 3.29 4.64
N ILE A 117 8.45 2.45 4.54
CA ILE A 117 8.48 1.31 3.62
C ILE A 117 8.78 0.04 4.42
N TYR A 118 7.88 -0.93 4.30
CA TYR A 118 8.08 -2.29 4.78
C TYR A 118 8.11 -3.26 3.60
N VAL A 119 8.91 -4.31 3.70
CA VAL A 119 9.06 -5.31 2.63
C VAL A 119 8.94 -6.72 3.18
N VAL A 120 8.41 -7.62 2.38
CA VAL A 120 8.67 -9.05 2.53
C VAL A 120 10.04 -9.33 1.93
N GLN A 121 10.98 -9.81 2.74
CA GLN A 121 12.36 -10.02 2.28
C GLN A 121 12.50 -11.25 1.38
N ASP A 122 11.72 -12.28 1.67
CA ASP A 122 11.76 -13.55 0.97
C ASP A 122 10.80 -13.54 -0.23
N HIS A 123 11.06 -14.43 -1.19
CA HIS A 123 10.19 -14.64 -2.35
C HIS A 123 8.81 -15.16 -1.89
N LEU A 124 7.70 -14.68 -2.45
CA LEU A 124 6.36 -15.06 -1.96
C LEU A 124 6.07 -16.56 -2.08
N SER A 125 6.65 -17.27 -3.04
CA SER A 125 6.51 -18.73 -3.13
C SER A 125 7.13 -19.48 -1.93
N SER A 126 8.08 -18.87 -1.22
CA SER A 126 8.71 -19.42 0.00
C SER A 126 8.01 -18.99 1.29
N LEU A 127 6.95 -18.19 1.16
CA LEU A 127 6.28 -17.55 2.26
C LEU A 127 5.46 -18.60 3.02
N ASN A 128 5.71 -18.69 4.32
CA ASN A 128 5.04 -19.58 5.25
C ASN A 128 4.36 -18.75 6.36
N ALA A 129 3.64 -19.41 7.27
CA ALA A 129 2.90 -18.72 8.33
C ALA A 129 3.76 -17.86 9.26
N GLU A 130 5.09 -18.07 9.30
CA GLU A 130 6.03 -17.28 10.10
C GLU A 130 6.71 -16.15 9.32
N SER A 131 6.56 -16.12 7.99
CA SER A 131 7.23 -15.13 7.15
C SER A 131 6.87 -13.72 7.56
N ARG A 132 7.92 -12.93 7.81
CA ARG A 132 7.81 -11.59 8.38
C ARG A 132 8.04 -10.55 7.30
N TYR A 133 7.30 -9.46 7.38
CA TYR A 133 7.71 -8.22 6.76
C TYR A 133 8.62 -7.45 7.73
N VAL A 134 9.57 -6.70 7.19
CA VAL A 134 10.51 -5.89 7.98
C VAL A 134 10.53 -4.45 7.49
N HIS A 135 10.91 -3.55 8.38
CA HIS A 135 11.19 -2.17 8.01
C HIS A 135 12.36 -2.15 7.02
N HIS A 136 12.17 -1.47 5.89
CA HIS A 136 13.20 -1.34 4.85
C HIS A 136 13.82 0.06 4.85
N ALA A 137 12.97 1.09 4.82
CA ALA A 137 13.40 2.47 4.81
C ALA A 137 12.30 3.41 5.32
N THR A 138 12.72 4.56 5.81
CA THR A 138 11.83 5.71 6.01
C THR A 138 12.49 6.94 5.43
N PHE A 139 11.71 7.77 4.74
CA PHE A 139 12.14 9.05 4.22
C PHE A 139 11.32 10.16 4.88
N LEU A 140 12.00 11.17 5.43
CA LEU A 140 11.38 12.45 5.74
C LEU A 140 11.29 13.27 4.46
N ILE A 141 10.13 13.84 4.20
CA ILE A 141 9.83 14.67 3.03
C ILE A 141 9.54 16.07 3.54
N LEU A 142 10.37 17.04 3.16
CA LEU A 142 10.20 18.44 3.49
C LEU A 142 9.82 19.16 2.20
N ASN A 143 8.54 19.49 2.04
CA ASN A 143 8.03 20.08 0.80
C ASN A 143 7.68 21.56 1.00
N THR A 144 8.18 22.43 0.12
CA THR A 144 7.84 23.86 0.13
C THR A 144 6.49 24.14 -0.53
N ASP A 145 6.01 23.24 -1.39
CA ASP A 145 4.62 23.29 -1.87
C ASP A 145 3.71 22.65 -0.82
N HIS A 146 2.94 23.49 -0.13
CA HIS A 146 2.05 23.05 0.94
C HIS A 146 0.77 22.41 0.42
N HIS A 147 0.45 22.51 -0.87
CA HIS A 147 -0.74 21.92 -1.49
C HIS A 147 -0.46 20.56 -2.14
N ALA A 148 0.80 20.29 -2.49
CA ALA A 148 1.21 19.01 -3.05
C ALA A 148 0.94 17.82 -2.10
N LYS A 149 0.38 16.74 -2.66
CA LYS A 149 0.25 15.45 -1.98
C LYS A 149 1.63 14.82 -1.79
N SER A 150 1.85 14.19 -0.64
CA SER A 150 3.16 13.61 -0.30
C SER A 150 3.24 12.13 -0.66
N GLU A 151 2.10 11.48 -0.85
CA GLU A 151 1.96 10.07 -1.20
C GLU A 151 2.64 9.76 -2.54
N PRO A 152 2.41 10.52 -3.64
CA PRO A 152 3.16 10.32 -4.89
C PRO A 152 4.68 10.46 -4.77
N ILE A 153 5.16 11.37 -3.91
CA ILE A 153 6.60 11.54 -3.63
C ILE A 153 7.12 10.31 -2.88
N GLY A 154 6.37 9.83 -1.88
CA GLY A 154 6.69 8.60 -1.15
C GLY A 154 6.78 7.37 -2.06
N TRP A 155 5.82 7.21 -2.96
CA TRP A 155 5.86 6.15 -3.99
C TRP A 155 7.07 6.28 -4.89
N HIS A 156 7.38 7.50 -5.36
CA HIS A 156 8.54 7.74 -6.21
C HIS A 156 9.85 7.38 -5.50
N LEU A 157 10.01 7.72 -4.23
CA LEU A 157 11.17 7.33 -3.42
C LEU A 157 11.24 5.82 -3.21
N ALA A 158 10.11 5.17 -2.94
CA ALA A 158 10.06 3.72 -2.80
C ALA A 158 10.51 3.01 -4.07
N ILE A 159 9.96 3.40 -5.22
CA ILE A 159 10.27 2.80 -6.52
C ILE A 159 11.73 3.06 -6.92
N THR A 160 12.21 4.31 -6.81
CA THR A 160 13.53 4.68 -7.35
C THR A 160 14.69 4.41 -6.40
N ARG A 161 14.45 4.28 -5.09
CA ARG A 161 15.51 4.15 -4.07
C ARG A 161 15.47 2.87 -3.26
N SER A 162 14.36 2.13 -3.28
CA SER A 162 14.19 0.93 -2.44
C SER A 162 14.10 -0.36 -3.24
N ILE A 163 13.75 -0.29 -4.54
CA ILE A 163 13.76 -1.46 -5.41
C ILE A 163 15.18 -1.68 -5.94
N HIS A 164 15.71 -2.87 -5.70
CA HIS A 164 17.06 -3.23 -6.15
C HIS A 164 17.06 -3.44 -7.68
N PRO A 165 18.08 -2.97 -8.43
CA PRO A 165 18.14 -3.14 -9.89
C PRO A 165 18.03 -4.59 -10.37
N LEU A 166 18.53 -5.55 -9.59
CA LEU A 166 18.43 -6.98 -9.91
C LEU A 166 16.99 -7.53 -9.86
N MET A 167 16.04 -6.81 -9.27
CA MET A 167 14.61 -7.20 -9.23
C MET A 167 13.83 -6.74 -10.48
N GLN A 168 14.50 -6.24 -11.52
CA GLN A 168 13.86 -5.76 -12.76
C GLN A 168 13.01 -6.83 -13.47
N HIS A 169 13.27 -8.11 -13.22
CA HIS A 169 12.49 -9.23 -13.78
C HIS A 169 11.51 -9.85 -12.78
N SER A 170 11.54 -9.43 -11.52
CA SER A 170 10.63 -9.91 -10.48
C SER A 170 9.32 -9.16 -10.54
N ARG A 171 8.20 -9.85 -10.29
CA ARG A 171 6.86 -9.26 -10.20
C ARG A 171 6.68 -8.65 -8.81
N ILE A 172 6.52 -7.35 -8.72
CA ILE A 172 6.49 -6.63 -7.44
C ILE A 172 5.08 -6.07 -7.19
N GLY A 173 4.48 -6.46 -6.07
CA GLY A 173 3.28 -5.82 -5.57
C GLY A 173 3.64 -4.70 -4.59
N MET A 174 3.25 -3.47 -4.91
CA MET A 174 3.40 -2.32 -4.01
C MET A 174 2.06 -1.96 -3.38
N ILE A 175 1.93 -2.22 -2.08
CA ILE A 175 0.74 -1.97 -1.29
C ILE A 175 0.75 -0.50 -0.83
N VAL A 176 -0.33 0.22 -1.12
CA VAL A 176 -0.54 1.62 -0.73
C VAL A 176 -1.96 1.79 -0.18
N ASP A 177 -2.22 2.82 0.62
CA ASP A 177 -3.51 3.04 1.29
C ASP A 177 -4.32 4.22 0.71
N SER A 178 -3.84 4.79 -0.39
CA SER A 178 -4.37 6.02 -0.99
C SER A 178 -4.61 5.86 -2.50
N GLU A 179 -5.41 6.78 -3.04
CA GLU A 179 -5.76 6.90 -4.47
C GLU A 179 -6.32 5.61 -5.11
N LEU A 180 -7.10 4.82 -4.37
CA LEU A 180 -7.73 3.58 -4.88
C LEU A 180 -8.38 3.76 -6.26
N GLY A 181 -9.06 4.89 -6.49
CA GLY A 181 -9.72 5.19 -7.77
C GLY A 181 -8.77 5.36 -8.96
N GLN A 182 -7.50 5.73 -8.73
CA GLN A 182 -6.51 5.93 -9.79
C GLN A 182 -5.69 4.67 -10.08
N HIS A 183 -5.76 3.64 -9.21
CA HIS A 183 -4.91 2.46 -9.33
C HIS A 183 -5.10 1.71 -10.66
N ILE A 184 -6.30 1.73 -11.23
CA ILE A 184 -6.58 1.07 -12.51
C ILE A 184 -5.76 1.74 -13.62
N ASP A 185 -5.86 3.05 -13.77
CA ASP A 185 -5.17 3.79 -14.83
C ASP A 185 -3.65 3.87 -14.61
N ILE A 186 -3.21 3.99 -13.35
CA ILE A 186 -1.79 3.94 -12.99
C ILE A 186 -1.20 2.56 -13.33
N ASN A 187 -1.88 1.45 -12.94
CA ASN A 187 -1.39 0.10 -13.23
C ASN A 187 -1.42 -0.25 -14.71
N ALA A 188 -2.35 0.32 -15.47
CA ALA A 188 -2.43 0.17 -16.92
C ALA A 188 -1.41 1.05 -17.66
N GLY A 189 -0.72 1.96 -16.96
CA GLY A 189 0.21 2.91 -17.56
C GLY A 189 -0.47 4.02 -18.37
N ARG A 190 -1.77 4.25 -18.14
CA ARG A 190 -2.54 5.34 -18.76
C ARG A 190 -2.34 6.67 -18.05
N GLU A 191 -2.11 6.62 -16.73
CA GLU A 191 -1.80 7.78 -15.92
C GLU A 191 -0.43 7.63 -15.23
N PRO A 192 0.36 8.70 -15.14
CA PRO A 192 1.58 8.71 -14.35
C PRO A 192 1.24 8.70 -12.86
N TYR A 193 2.01 7.96 -12.06
CA TYR A 193 1.84 7.96 -10.60
C TYR A 193 2.48 9.20 -9.94
N TYR A 194 3.45 9.82 -10.61
CA TYR A 194 4.15 11.03 -10.13
C TYR A 194 4.73 11.83 -11.29
N ALA A 195 4.30 13.09 -11.46
CA ALA A 195 4.70 13.96 -12.56
C ALA A 195 4.53 13.26 -13.92
N THR A 196 5.62 12.95 -14.63
CA THR A 196 5.62 12.20 -15.89
C THR A 196 6.02 10.72 -15.74
N SER A 197 6.26 10.27 -14.51
CA SER A 197 6.72 8.91 -14.21
C SER A 197 5.57 7.92 -14.19
N HIS A 198 5.73 6.83 -14.93
CA HIS A 198 4.82 5.68 -14.95
C HIS A 198 5.44 4.50 -14.20
N LEU A 199 4.61 3.56 -13.76
CA LEU A 199 5.11 2.38 -13.06
C LEU A 199 6.01 1.53 -13.98
N PRO A 200 7.09 0.94 -13.45
CA PRO A 200 7.79 -0.13 -14.15
C PRO A 200 6.82 -1.26 -14.54
N PRO A 201 6.99 -1.91 -15.71
CA PRO A 201 6.06 -2.96 -16.17
C PRO A 201 5.88 -4.12 -15.19
N ASN A 202 6.91 -4.42 -14.41
CA ASN A 202 6.96 -5.50 -13.43
C ASN A 202 6.38 -5.11 -12.05
N LEU A 203 5.90 -3.88 -11.88
CA LEU A 203 5.34 -3.38 -10.62
C LEU A 203 3.86 -3.03 -10.76
N LYS A 204 3.06 -3.43 -9.77
CA LYS A 204 1.63 -3.06 -9.69
C LYS A 204 1.28 -2.54 -8.30
N PHE A 205 0.41 -1.54 -8.26
CA PHE A 205 -0.21 -1.05 -7.04
C PHE A 205 -1.32 -1.98 -6.58
N LEU A 206 -1.30 -2.25 -5.28
CA LEU A 206 -2.34 -2.90 -4.52
C LEU A 206 -2.83 -1.90 -3.48
N TYR A 207 -4.13 -1.91 -3.22
CA TYR A 207 -4.71 -1.10 -2.16
C TYR A 207 -4.87 -1.95 -0.89
N ALA A 208 -4.52 -1.39 0.26
CA ALA A 208 -4.93 -1.91 1.55
C ALA A 208 -5.23 -0.77 2.52
N SER A 209 -6.36 -0.84 3.22
CA SER A 209 -6.69 0.14 4.25
C SER A 209 -5.96 -0.18 5.57
N SER A 210 -5.55 0.86 6.30
CA SER A 210 -5.12 0.70 7.70
C SER A 210 -6.30 0.36 8.64
N ASP A 211 -7.54 0.67 8.22
CA ASP A 211 -8.78 0.45 8.96
C ASP A 211 -9.20 -1.03 8.92
N GLY A 212 -8.55 -1.86 9.73
CA GLY A 212 -8.93 -3.25 9.97
C GLY A 212 -7.92 -4.28 9.48
N SER A 213 -7.84 -5.41 10.18
CA SER A 213 -6.87 -6.49 9.91
C SER A 213 -7.52 -7.58 9.05
N ALA A 214 -7.76 -7.30 7.77
CA ALA A 214 -8.33 -8.30 6.86
C ALA A 214 -7.30 -9.24 6.25
N THR A 215 -6.17 -8.66 5.85
CA THR A 215 -5.13 -9.36 5.11
C THR A 215 -3.75 -9.03 5.69
N PHE A 216 -2.77 -9.79 5.23
CA PHE A 216 -1.36 -9.48 5.43
C PHE A 216 -0.99 -8.07 4.94
N ALA A 217 -1.60 -7.61 3.83
CA ALA A 217 -1.35 -6.28 3.28
C ALA A 217 -1.82 -5.15 4.22
N ASN A 218 -2.95 -5.33 4.91
CA ASN A 218 -3.42 -4.35 5.90
C ASN A 218 -2.45 -4.24 7.09
N ALA A 219 -1.88 -5.37 7.54
CA ALA A 219 -0.92 -5.39 8.64
C ALA A 219 0.41 -4.69 8.26
N MET A 220 0.85 -4.83 7.01
CA MET A 220 2.01 -4.09 6.51
C MET A 220 1.75 -2.57 6.51
N ILE A 221 0.59 -2.12 6.02
CA ILE A 221 0.22 -0.70 6.03
C ILE A 221 0.16 -0.13 7.46
N GLN A 222 -0.42 -0.86 8.42
CA GLN A 222 -0.41 -0.45 9.84
C GLN A 222 1.01 -0.28 10.40
N SER A 223 1.94 -1.11 9.94
CA SER A 223 3.35 -1.05 10.34
C SER A 223 4.06 0.16 9.72
N CYS A 224 3.73 0.49 8.46
CA CYS A 224 4.18 1.73 7.82
C CYS A 224 3.65 2.96 8.57
N ASP A 225 2.34 3.02 8.87
CA ASP A 225 1.71 4.12 9.62
C ASP A 225 2.38 4.34 10.98
N THR A 226 2.61 3.25 11.72
CA THR A 226 3.30 3.28 13.02
C THR A 226 4.73 3.81 12.89
N GLY A 227 5.49 3.31 11.90
CA GLY A 227 6.86 3.75 11.65
C GLY A 227 6.94 5.22 11.24
N ALA A 228 6.03 5.67 10.37
CA ALA A 228 5.95 7.05 9.94
C ALA A 228 5.64 7.99 11.12
N LYS A 229 4.65 7.63 11.97
CA LYS A 229 4.33 8.40 13.19
C LYS A 229 5.51 8.50 14.15
N ALA A 230 6.25 7.41 14.36
CA ALA A 230 7.44 7.41 15.21
C ALA A 230 8.51 8.39 14.69
N VAL A 231 8.77 8.37 13.37
CA VAL A 231 9.72 9.29 12.73
C VAL A 231 9.26 10.74 12.82
N LEU A 232 7.97 11.03 12.61
CA LEU A 232 7.43 12.39 12.74
C LEU A 232 7.52 12.91 14.19
N ASN A 233 7.32 12.05 15.18
CA ASN A 233 7.50 12.43 16.59
C ASN A 233 8.97 12.78 16.90
N GLU A 234 9.93 12.04 16.34
CA GLU A 234 11.35 12.40 16.45
C GLU A 234 11.71 13.67 15.68
N PHE A 235 11.10 13.88 14.51
CA PHE A 235 11.22 15.13 13.77
C PHE A 235 10.79 16.33 14.62
N LYS A 236 9.66 16.25 15.33
CA LYS A 236 9.17 17.34 16.20
C LYS A 236 10.19 17.74 17.28
N LYS A 237 11.08 16.82 17.70
CA LYS A 237 12.16 17.10 18.67
C LYS A 237 13.39 17.71 18.01
N LYS A 238 13.79 17.21 16.83
CA LYS A 238 15.03 17.62 16.14
C LYS A 238 14.87 18.89 15.30
N GLY A 239 13.68 19.11 14.75
CA GLY A 239 13.35 20.19 13.83
C GLY A 239 14.06 20.09 12.47
N VAL A 240 13.75 21.04 11.59
CA VAL A 240 14.26 21.11 10.21
C VAL A 240 15.78 21.16 10.16
N ALA A 241 16.40 22.02 10.98
CA ALA A 241 17.86 22.17 11.04
C ALA A 241 18.58 20.87 11.46
N GLY A 242 17.94 20.00 12.25
CA GLY A 242 18.50 18.71 12.63
C GLY A 242 18.51 17.71 11.48
N VAL A 243 17.46 17.73 10.65
CA VAL A 243 17.29 16.81 9.51
C VAL A 243 18.17 17.22 8.33
N LEU A 244 18.23 18.51 8.01
CA LEU A 244 19.00 19.04 6.88
C LEU A 244 20.52 19.02 7.07
N ARG A 245 21.03 18.44 8.18
CA ARG A 245 22.45 18.10 8.32
C ARG A 245 22.86 16.96 7.38
N HIS A 246 21.91 16.13 6.98
CA HIS A 246 22.12 15.08 5.99
C HIS A 246 21.83 15.60 4.59
N LYS A 247 22.63 15.18 3.61
CA LYS A 247 22.42 15.58 2.20
C LYS A 247 21.05 15.07 1.73
N PRO A 248 20.12 15.98 1.36
CA PRO A 248 18.81 15.58 0.89
C PRO A 248 18.86 15.04 -0.55
N ILE A 249 17.85 14.25 -0.89
CA ILE A 249 17.47 13.87 -2.26
C ILE A 249 16.40 14.86 -2.69
N GLU A 250 16.62 15.55 -3.80
CA GLU A 250 15.63 16.47 -4.36
C GLU A 250 14.62 15.68 -5.20
N VAL A 251 13.33 15.89 -4.93
CA VAL A 251 12.21 15.29 -5.67
C VAL A 251 11.18 16.38 -5.93
N GLY A 252 11.24 17.00 -7.12
CA GLY A 252 10.47 18.20 -7.42
C GLY A 252 10.86 19.35 -6.46
N THR A 253 9.88 19.90 -5.76
CA THR A 253 10.07 20.94 -4.72
C THR A 253 10.40 20.38 -3.33
N ALA A 254 10.45 19.06 -3.17
CA ALA A 254 10.66 18.43 -1.88
C ALA A 254 12.13 18.05 -1.65
N LEU A 255 12.60 18.31 -0.42
CA LEU A 255 13.86 17.81 0.10
C LEU A 255 13.58 16.53 0.90
N CYS A 256 14.08 15.40 0.42
CA CYS A 256 13.81 14.10 0.99
C CYS A 256 15.06 13.53 1.67
N VAL A 257 14.96 13.16 2.95
CA VAL A 257 16.10 12.66 3.73
C VAL A 257 15.79 11.25 4.20
N ARG A 258 16.65 10.29 3.85
CA ARG A 258 16.56 8.93 4.38
C ARG A 258 16.89 8.94 5.86
N VAL A 259 15.98 8.43 6.67
CA VAL A 259 16.20 8.26 8.11
C VAL A 259 17.11 7.06 8.32
N VAL A 260 18.30 7.30 8.89
CA VAL A 260 19.23 6.25 9.29
C VAL A 260 19.05 6.04 10.79
N SER A 261 18.74 4.82 11.21
CA SER A 261 18.76 4.50 12.64
C SER A 261 20.19 4.63 13.14
N SER A 262 20.43 5.47 14.15
CA SER A 262 21.64 5.36 14.94
C SER A 262 21.55 4.06 15.74
N ARG A 263 22.01 2.94 15.18
CA ARG A 263 22.40 1.83 16.06
C ARG A 263 23.58 2.37 16.89
N PRO A 264 23.57 2.23 18.23
CA PRO A 264 24.81 2.35 18.96
C PRO A 264 25.76 1.29 18.38
N ASP A 265 26.98 1.69 18.05
CA ASP A 265 27.99 0.83 17.45
C ASP A 265 28.00 -0.53 18.15
N GLY A 266 27.58 -1.55 17.42
CA GLY A 266 27.80 -2.94 17.81
C GLY A 266 29.30 -3.16 17.77
N LYS A 267 29.95 -3.07 18.93
CA LYS A 267 31.24 -3.71 19.12
C LYS A 267 31.09 -5.21 18.80
N PRO A 268 32.15 -5.81 18.21
CA PRO A 268 32.12 -7.18 17.69
C PRO A 268 31.67 -8.21 18.73
#